data_AF-A0A953RQV7-F1
#
_entry.id   AF-A0A953RQV7-F1
#
_cell.length_a   1.000
_cell.length_b   1.000
_cell.length_c   1.000
_cell.angle_alpha   90.00
_cell.angle_beta   90.00
_cell.angle_gamma   90.00
#
_symmetry.space_group_name_H-M   'P 1'
#
loop_
_entity.id
_entity.type
_entity.pdbx_description
1 polymer ?
#
loop_
_entity_poly.entity_id
_entity_poly.type
_entity_poly.pdbx_seq_one_letter_code
_entity_poly.pdbx_strand_id
1 'polypeptide(L)'
;MKNWPILAAGLCALLPVIGQSSLGRLPDGHVDLGGPGVWSLPAVPDVTPYVNGDAPFNAKGKQVWDERRRTQAASDPERACLPSGVPRIMYMPYSMEILQVPNRVVIVYEGGTHIFRSIPIGTKAGLKHPADPNPTYLGDSYGWWEGDSLMVDVVGFNDRTWLDSFGHPHGEKLHVVEKYTRRDSMNLDYTVTIDDPEYYTKPWMVTTSATYRPNDRLKEYVCQEIQGKLAN
;
A
#
# COMPACT_ATOMS: atom_id res chain seq x y z
N MET A 1 -10.37 36.45 -71.27
CA MET A 1 -9.16 35.76 -70.78
C MET A 1 -8.71 36.44 -69.48
N LYS A 2 -9.05 35.87 -68.32
CA LYS A 2 -8.45 36.24 -67.03
C LYS A 2 -8.58 35.05 -66.08
N ASN A 3 -7.45 34.60 -65.58
CA ASN A 3 -7.21 33.36 -64.83
C ASN A 3 -7.85 33.39 -63.44
N TRP A 4 -8.33 32.24 -62.99
CA TRP A 4 -8.74 31.95 -61.62
C TRP A 4 -7.54 31.40 -60.83
N PRO A 5 -7.21 31.89 -59.62
CA PRO A 5 -6.25 31.20 -58.78
C PRO A 5 -6.96 30.14 -57.92
N ILE A 6 -6.40 28.93 -57.92
CA ILE A 6 -6.73 27.86 -56.99
C ILE A 6 -5.99 28.18 -55.68
N LEU A 7 -6.72 28.51 -54.62
CA LEU A 7 -6.20 28.55 -53.25
C LEU A 7 -6.45 27.18 -52.60
N ALA A 8 -5.38 26.42 -52.38
CA ALA A 8 -5.41 25.22 -51.58
C ALA A 8 -5.57 25.62 -50.10
N ALA A 9 -6.75 25.39 -49.53
CA ALA A 9 -6.97 25.47 -48.10
C ALA A 9 -6.36 24.23 -47.43
N GLY A 10 -5.23 24.41 -46.75
CA GLY A 10 -4.67 23.39 -45.87
C GLY A 10 -5.59 23.17 -44.67
N LEU A 11 -6.26 22.02 -44.60
CA LEU A 11 -6.89 21.56 -43.38
C LEU A 11 -5.78 21.24 -42.36
N CYS A 12 -5.59 22.13 -41.40
CA CYS A 12 -4.91 21.81 -40.15
C CYS A 12 -5.85 20.90 -39.36
N ALA A 13 -5.74 19.58 -39.56
CA ALA A 13 -6.43 18.61 -38.73
C ALA A 13 -5.80 18.68 -37.33
N LEU A 14 -6.46 19.42 -36.43
CA LEU A 14 -6.21 19.31 -35.00
C LEU A 14 -6.56 17.87 -34.60
N LEU A 15 -5.53 17.04 -34.44
CA LEU A 15 -5.67 15.76 -33.75
C LEU A 15 -6.24 16.08 -32.36
N PRO A 16 -7.32 15.40 -31.92
CA PRO A 16 -7.83 15.59 -30.59
C PRO A 16 -6.69 15.26 -29.62
N VAL A 17 -6.34 16.21 -28.76
CA VAL A 17 -5.60 15.92 -27.54
C VAL A 17 -6.42 14.85 -26.84
N ILE A 18 -5.90 13.63 -26.77
CA ILE A 18 -6.49 12.55 -26.00
C ILE A 18 -6.50 13.06 -24.57
N GLY A 19 -7.66 13.55 -24.14
CA GLY A 19 -7.86 14.04 -22.79
C GLY A 19 -7.45 12.93 -21.83
N GLN A 20 -6.68 13.29 -20.80
CA GLN A 20 -6.49 12.45 -19.63
C GLN A 20 -7.86 11.89 -19.24
N SER A 21 -8.04 10.58 -19.27
CA SER A 21 -9.25 9.98 -18.75
C SER A 21 -9.35 10.45 -17.29
N SER A 22 -10.30 11.32 -17.00
CA SER A 22 -10.56 11.77 -15.64
C SER A 22 -10.72 10.54 -14.78
N LEU A 23 -9.92 10.43 -13.71
CA LEU A 23 -10.07 9.35 -12.73
C LEU A 23 -11.55 9.28 -12.33
N GLY A 24 -12.10 8.06 -12.28
CA GLY A 24 -13.45 7.85 -11.80
C GLY A 24 -13.61 8.45 -10.40
N ARG A 25 -14.75 9.09 -10.15
CA ARG A 25 -15.11 9.62 -8.83
C ARG A 25 -16.37 8.95 -8.34
N LEU A 26 -16.44 8.75 -7.03
CA LEU A 26 -17.63 8.25 -6.35
C LEU A 26 -18.66 9.37 -6.18
N PRO A 27 -19.91 9.04 -5.79
CA PRO A 27 -20.96 10.04 -5.56
C PRO A 27 -20.62 11.09 -4.49
N ASP A 28 -19.72 10.77 -3.56
CA ASP A 28 -19.21 11.69 -2.54
C ASP A 28 -18.10 12.63 -3.05
N GLY A 29 -17.71 12.48 -4.32
CA GLY A 29 -16.69 13.30 -4.99
C GLY A 29 -15.26 12.82 -4.81
N HIS A 30 -14.99 11.82 -3.96
CA HIS A 30 -13.65 11.26 -3.81
C HIS A 30 -13.27 10.40 -5.01
N VAL A 31 -11.96 10.29 -5.28
CA VAL A 31 -11.44 9.40 -6.33
C VAL A 31 -11.80 7.96 -5.99
N ASP A 32 -12.27 7.24 -7.00
CA ASP A 32 -12.45 5.80 -6.93
C ASP A 32 -11.06 5.12 -6.99
N LEU A 33 -10.62 4.58 -5.87
CA LEU A 33 -9.40 3.78 -5.75
C LEU A 33 -9.64 2.32 -6.13
N GLY A 34 -10.88 1.85 -6.17
CA GLY A 34 -11.22 0.48 -6.54
C GLY A 34 -11.45 0.38 -8.05
N GLY A 35 -12.70 0.59 -8.46
CA GLY A 35 -13.22 0.19 -9.76
C GLY A 35 -13.48 -1.32 -9.88
N PRO A 36 -13.97 -1.81 -11.02
CA PRO A 36 -14.24 -3.23 -11.25
C PRO A 36 -12.94 -3.99 -11.59
N GLY A 37 -12.13 -4.30 -10.59
CA GLY A 37 -10.82 -4.96 -10.79
C GLY A 37 -10.01 -5.06 -9.50
N VAL A 38 -8.73 -5.40 -9.64
CA VAL A 38 -7.79 -5.54 -8.50
C VAL A 38 -6.51 -4.75 -8.75
N TRP A 39 -5.80 -4.44 -7.68
CA TRP A 39 -4.44 -3.91 -7.73
C TRP A 39 -3.44 -5.05 -7.59
N SER A 40 -2.53 -5.16 -8.54
CA SER A 40 -1.33 -5.98 -8.43
C SER A 40 -0.30 -5.23 -7.59
N LEU A 41 -0.03 -5.73 -6.39
CA LEU A 41 1.01 -5.19 -5.53
C LEU A 41 2.40 -5.57 -6.07
N PRO A 42 3.42 -4.74 -5.80
CA PRO A 42 4.79 -5.02 -6.21
C PRO A 42 5.42 -6.10 -5.33
N ALA A 43 6.40 -6.82 -5.86
CA ALA A 43 7.25 -7.74 -5.09
C ALA A 43 8.42 -6.95 -4.48
N VAL A 44 8.28 -6.45 -3.26
CA VAL A 44 9.33 -5.70 -2.55
C VAL A 44 9.75 -6.47 -1.29
N PRO A 45 10.65 -7.47 -1.43
CA PRO A 45 11.07 -8.29 -0.29
C PRO A 45 11.98 -7.51 0.68
N ASP A 46 12.69 -6.51 0.17
CA ASP A 46 13.59 -5.63 0.92
C ASP A 46 13.21 -4.18 0.59
N VAL A 47 12.83 -3.41 1.61
CA VAL A 47 12.47 -1.99 1.41
C VAL A 47 13.68 -1.07 1.38
N THR A 48 14.89 -1.54 1.72
CA THR A 48 16.12 -0.72 1.75
C THR A 48 16.31 0.11 0.47
N PRO A 49 16.13 -0.42 -0.75
CA PRO A 49 16.30 0.36 -1.99
C PRO A 49 15.28 1.50 -2.18
N TYR A 50 14.18 1.46 -1.44
CA TYR A 50 13.10 2.44 -1.47
C TYR A 50 13.21 3.49 -0.36
N VAL A 51 14.20 3.32 0.53
CA VAL A 51 14.59 4.32 1.52
C VAL A 51 15.63 5.24 0.89
N ASN A 52 15.54 6.54 1.14
CA ASN A 52 16.57 7.48 0.73
C ASN A 52 17.81 7.32 1.63
N GLY A 53 18.58 6.24 1.40
CA GLY A 53 19.66 5.75 2.27
C GLY A 53 19.27 4.45 2.99
N ASP A 54 19.96 4.12 4.08
CA ASP A 54 19.57 2.99 4.95
C ASP A 54 18.42 3.40 5.89
N ALA A 55 17.63 2.42 6.33
CA ALA A 55 16.68 2.64 7.42
C ALA A 55 17.43 3.17 8.67
N PRO A 56 16.90 4.21 9.35
CA PRO A 56 17.64 4.95 10.38
C PRO A 56 17.65 4.21 11.72
N PHE A 57 18.16 2.97 11.75
CA PHE A 57 18.19 2.12 12.93
C PHE A 57 18.87 2.81 14.12
N ASN A 58 18.30 2.61 15.31
CA ASN A 58 19.05 2.80 16.55
C ASN A 58 19.90 1.53 16.83
N ALA A 59 20.64 1.50 17.95
CA ALA A 59 21.50 0.36 18.29
C ALA A 59 20.73 -0.97 18.38
N LYS A 60 19.52 -0.96 18.98
CA LYS A 60 18.66 -2.14 19.10
C LYS A 60 18.11 -2.58 17.73
N GLY A 61 17.61 -1.64 16.94
CA GLY A 61 17.21 -1.83 15.54
C GLY A 61 18.28 -2.54 14.72
N LYS A 62 19.50 -2.00 14.76
CA LYS A 62 20.62 -2.54 14.00
C LYS A 62 21.00 -3.94 14.45
N GLN A 63 21.01 -4.20 15.76
CA GLN A 63 21.29 -5.53 16.31
C GLN A 63 20.26 -6.57 15.83
N VAL A 64 18.96 -6.25 15.89
CA VAL A 64 17.90 -7.18 15.47
C VAL A 64 17.91 -7.38 13.96
N TRP A 65 18.10 -6.31 13.18
CA TRP A 65 18.29 -6.38 11.74
C TRP A 65 19.45 -7.31 11.37
N ASP A 66 20.65 -7.07 11.93
CA ASP A 66 21.84 -7.86 11.63
C ASP A 66 21.66 -9.34 11.97
N GLU A 67 20.99 -9.64 13.09
CA GLU A 67 20.69 -11.01 13.48
C GLU A 67 19.73 -11.71 12.50
N ARG A 68 18.66 -11.03 12.08
CA ARG A 68 17.71 -11.55 11.08
C ARG A 68 18.38 -11.72 9.71
N ARG A 69 19.29 -10.83 9.33
CA ARG A 69 20.09 -10.95 8.10
C ARG A 69 21.06 -12.12 8.17
N ARG A 70 21.77 -12.28 9.28
CA ARG A 70 22.69 -13.40 9.53
C ARG A 70 21.99 -14.76 9.48
N THR A 71 20.77 -14.82 10.01
CA THR A 71 19.93 -16.03 10.01
C THR A 71 19.05 -16.16 8.76
N GLN A 72 19.25 -15.30 7.74
CA GLN A 72 18.52 -15.33 6.47
C GLN A 72 16.99 -15.33 6.64
N ALA A 73 16.47 -14.51 7.55
CA ALA A 73 15.05 -14.40 7.83
C ALA A 73 14.38 -15.75 8.18
N ALA A 74 15.13 -16.69 8.78
CA ALA A 74 14.62 -18.03 9.08
C ALA A 74 13.38 -18.02 10.00
N SER A 75 13.29 -17.01 10.88
CA SER A 75 12.19 -16.81 11.82
C SER A 75 11.12 -15.84 11.35
N ASP A 76 11.01 -15.59 10.04
CA ASP A 76 9.97 -14.71 9.48
C ASP A 76 8.56 -15.25 9.80
N PRO A 77 7.70 -14.47 10.50
CA PRO A 77 6.34 -14.89 10.87
C PRO A 77 5.46 -15.36 9.71
N GLU A 78 5.63 -14.80 8.51
CA GLU A 78 4.84 -15.23 7.34
C GLU A 78 5.15 -16.68 6.93
N ARG A 79 6.34 -17.21 7.26
CA ARG A 79 6.67 -18.64 7.07
C ARG A 79 5.89 -19.57 7.99
N ALA A 80 5.13 -19.04 8.94
CA ALA A 80 4.19 -19.78 9.76
C ALA A 80 2.73 -19.44 9.40
N CYS A 81 2.49 -18.82 8.24
CA CYS A 81 1.18 -18.31 7.84
C CYS A 81 0.59 -17.36 8.89
N LEU A 82 1.41 -16.50 9.49
CA LEU A 82 0.92 -15.37 10.29
C LEU A 82 0.71 -14.14 9.38
N PRO A 83 -0.16 -13.19 9.77
CA PRO A 83 -0.39 -11.99 8.97
C PRO A 83 0.90 -11.18 8.72
N SER A 84 1.00 -10.56 7.54
CA SER A 84 2.15 -9.74 7.14
C SER A 84 2.34 -8.47 7.96
N GLY A 85 1.24 -7.90 8.47
CA GLY A 85 1.23 -6.58 9.08
C GLY A 85 1.26 -5.43 8.07
N VAL A 86 1.15 -4.21 8.57
CA VAL A 86 1.30 -2.98 7.78
C VAL A 86 2.68 -2.38 8.11
N PRO A 87 3.48 -1.98 7.12
CA PRO A 87 3.15 -1.84 5.70
C PRO A 87 3.44 -3.07 4.83
N ARG A 88 4.04 -4.14 5.39
CA ARG A 88 4.52 -5.30 4.60
C ARG A 88 3.47 -5.90 3.66
N ILE A 89 2.20 -5.93 4.06
CA ILE A 89 1.12 -6.47 3.22
C ILE A 89 1.00 -5.76 1.86
N MET A 90 1.49 -4.51 1.75
CA MET A 90 1.52 -3.70 0.52
C MET A 90 2.76 -3.98 -0.37
N TYR A 91 3.66 -4.86 0.06
CA TYR A 91 4.93 -5.22 -0.60
C TYR A 91 4.97 -6.67 -1.08
N MET A 92 3.89 -7.41 -0.84
CA MET A 92 3.77 -8.81 -1.21
C MET A 92 3.12 -8.91 -2.59
N PRO A 93 3.57 -9.82 -3.49
CA PRO A 93 3.10 -9.91 -4.86
C PRO A 93 1.72 -10.58 -5.01
N TYR A 94 0.80 -10.25 -4.10
CA TYR A 94 -0.58 -10.71 -4.09
C TYR A 94 -1.49 -9.55 -4.44
N SER A 95 -2.58 -9.83 -5.15
CA SER A 95 -3.51 -8.76 -5.51
C SER A 95 -4.30 -8.25 -4.30
N MET A 96 -4.79 -7.02 -4.37
CA MET A 96 -5.75 -6.48 -3.41
C MET A 96 -6.94 -5.83 -4.11
N GLU A 97 -8.08 -5.82 -3.45
CA GLU A 97 -9.27 -5.09 -3.87
C GLU A 97 -9.56 -3.97 -2.87
N ILE A 98 -9.90 -2.78 -3.37
CA ILE A 98 -10.29 -1.64 -2.54
C ILE A 98 -11.77 -1.36 -2.76
N LEU A 99 -12.55 -1.44 -1.69
CA LEU A 99 -13.98 -1.17 -1.68
C LEU A 99 -14.22 0.11 -0.87
N GLN A 100 -14.73 1.13 -1.53
CA GLN A 100 -15.14 2.38 -0.88
C GLN A 100 -16.66 2.37 -0.65
N VAL A 101 -17.06 2.52 0.60
CA VAL A 101 -18.46 2.66 1.01
C VAL A 101 -18.60 3.90 1.92
N PRO A 102 -19.81 4.44 2.18
CA PRO A 102 -20.00 5.82 2.65
C PRO A 102 -19.26 6.28 3.93
N ASN A 103 -18.68 5.39 4.72
CA ASN A 103 -17.97 5.72 5.96
C ASN A 103 -16.73 4.86 6.22
N ARG A 104 -16.31 4.04 5.24
CA ARG A 104 -15.16 3.14 5.40
C ARG A 104 -14.56 2.77 4.06
N VAL A 105 -13.27 2.52 4.09
CA VAL A 105 -12.54 1.85 3.01
C VAL A 105 -12.26 0.43 3.49
N VAL A 106 -12.64 -0.56 2.70
CA VAL A 106 -12.30 -1.95 2.96
C VAL A 106 -11.23 -2.37 1.96
N ILE A 107 -10.11 -2.89 2.46
CA ILE A 107 -9.06 -3.46 1.62
C ILE A 107 -9.03 -4.96 1.85
N VAL A 108 -9.25 -5.73 0.80
CA VAL A 108 -9.22 -7.20 0.83
C VAL A 108 -7.94 -7.64 0.13
N TYR A 109 -7.15 -8.50 0.78
CA TYR A 109 -5.89 -8.99 0.25
C TYR A 109 -6.04 -10.44 -0.19
N GLU A 110 -5.57 -10.75 -1.40
CA GLU A 110 -5.56 -12.10 -1.96
C GLU A 110 -4.68 -13.03 -1.11
N GLY A 111 -3.47 -12.59 -0.78
CA GLY A 111 -2.46 -13.44 -0.13
C GLY A 111 -2.31 -13.24 1.37
N GLY A 112 -1.42 -14.04 1.96
CA GLY A 112 -1.20 -14.09 3.40
C GLY A 112 -2.21 -14.99 4.10
N THR A 113 -3.03 -14.43 4.99
CA THR A 113 -3.92 -15.20 5.88
C THR A 113 -5.40 -14.97 5.62
N HIS A 114 -5.78 -14.66 4.36
CA HIS A 114 -7.13 -14.21 4.01
C HIS A 114 -7.62 -13.08 4.92
N ILE A 115 -6.83 -12.01 4.98
CA ILE A 115 -7.08 -10.89 5.87
C ILE A 115 -7.65 -9.70 5.10
N PHE A 116 -8.45 -8.89 5.78
CA PHE A 116 -8.96 -7.63 5.25
C PHE A 116 -8.81 -6.53 6.30
N ARG A 117 -8.74 -5.30 5.83
CA ARG A 117 -8.79 -4.09 6.66
C ARG A 117 -10.14 -3.42 6.45
N SER A 118 -10.78 -3.00 7.52
CA SER A 118 -11.94 -2.10 7.48
C SER A 118 -11.52 -0.79 8.13
N ILE A 119 -11.26 0.23 7.34
CA ILE A 119 -10.70 1.51 7.75
C ILE A 119 -11.85 2.52 7.84
N PRO A 120 -12.27 2.96 9.04
CA PRO A 120 -13.22 4.05 9.21
C PRO A 120 -12.69 5.33 8.56
N ILE A 121 -13.56 6.06 7.85
CA ILE A 121 -13.21 7.34 7.22
C ILE A 121 -13.92 8.49 7.94
N GLY A 122 -13.15 9.52 8.29
CA GLY A 122 -13.67 10.77 8.84
C GLY A 122 -12.83 11.96 8.39
N THR A 123 -12.69 12.96 9.27
CA THR A 123 -11.80 14.11 9.02
C THR A 123 -10.51 13.95 9.79
N LYS A 124 -9.43 14.58 9.31
CA LYS A 124 -8.14 14.63 10.02
C LYS A 124 -8.28 15.19 11.44
N ALA A 125 -9.09 16.25 11.61
CA ALA A 125 -9.34 16.84 12.92
C ALA A 125 -10.15 15.93 13.86
N GLY A 126 -10.89 14.96 13.31
CA GLY A 126 -11.63 13.95 14.05
C GLY A 126 -10.85 12.67 14.34
N LEU A 127 -9.60 12.57 13.89
CA LEU A 127 -8.76 11.39 14.12
C LEU A 127 -8.65 11.09 15.61
N LYS A 128 -9.06 9.89 15.98
CA LYS A 128 -9.04 9.43 17.36
C LYS A 128 -8.96 7.91 17.41
N HIS A 129 -7.81 7.42 17.82
CA HIS A 129 -7.62 6.03 18.19
C HIS A 129 -8.13 5.76 19.62
N PRO A 130 -8.43 4.50 19.98
CA PRO A 130 -8.58 4.10 21.37
C PRO A 130 -7.36 4.51 22.19
N ALA A 131 -7.55 4.93 23.45
CA ALA A 131 -6.44 5.34 24.31
C ALA A 131 -5.50 4.18 24.67
N ASP A 132 -6.04 2.96 24.69
CA ASP A 132 -5.33 1.72 24.96
C ASP A 132 -5.90 0.63 24.02
N PRO A 133 -5.50 0.61 22.74
CA PRO A 133 -5.98 -0.37 21.79
C PRO A 133 -5.39 -1.74 22.11
N ASN A 134 -6.20 -2.79 22.02
CA ASN A 134 -5.67 -4.16 22.07
C ASN A 134 -4.69 -4.37 20.91
N PRO A 135 -3.43 -4.79 21.15
CA PRO A 135 -2.45 -4.96 20.08
C PRO A 135 -2.88 -6.02 19.05
N THR A 136 -2.85 -5.66 17.76
CA THR A 136 -3.19 -6.57 16.66
C THR A 136 -2.14 -6.57 15.56
N TYR A 137 -2.22 -7.53 14.64
CA TYR A 137 -1.27 -7.62 13.52
C TYR A 137 -1.40 -6.44 12.53
N LEU A 138 -2.60 -5.88 12.36
CA LEU A 138 -2.88 -4.82 11.39
C LEU A 138 -3.08 -3.44 12.03
N GLY A 139 -3.02 -3.36 13.36
CA GLY A 139 -3.28 -2.14 14.12
C GLY A 139 -4.73 -1.66 14.03
N ASP A 140 -4.99 -0.57 14.74
CA ASP A 140 -6.21 0.23 14.67
C ASP A 140 -6.00 1.34 13.63
N SER A 141 -6.80 1.32 12.55
CA SER A 141 -6.67 2.24 11.42
C SER A 141 -7.73 3.34 11.47
N TYR A 142 -7.38 4.57 11.08
CA TYR A 142 -8.32 5.67 10.86
C TYR A 142 -7.92 6.44 9.60
N GLY A 143 -8.87 6.67 8.69
CA GLY A 143 -8.60 7.32 7.40
C GLY A 143 -9.28 8.67 7.22
N TRP A 144 -8.71 9.49 6.35
CA TRP A 144 -9.29 10.74 5.86
C TRP A 144 -8.77 11.07 4.47
N TRP A 145 -9.43 11.99 3.77
CA TRP A 145 -9.01 12.44 2.46
C TRP A 145 -8.23 13.75 2.53
N GLU A 146 -7.10 13.82 1.83
CA GLU A 146 -6.36 15.06 1.53
C GLU A 146 -6.32 15.25 0.01
N GLY A 147 -7.27 16.04 -0.50
CA GLY A 147 -7.52 16.13 -1.94
C GLY A 147 -7.93 14.77 -2.51
N ASP A 148 -7.17 14.28 -3.49
CA ASP A 148 -7.39 12.99 -4.15
C ASP A 148 -6.56 11.84 -3.52
N SER A 149 -5.97 12.07 -2.35
CA SER A 149 -5.22 11.05 -1.62
C SER A 149 -5.98 10.57 -0.39
N LEU A 150 -6.08 9.26 -0.23
CA LEU A 150 -6.54 8.64 1.02
C LEU A 150 -5.33 8.54 1.96
N MET A 151 -5.44 9.21 3.10
CA MET A 151 -4.51 9.08 4.21
C MET A 151 -5.05 8.06 5.21
N VAL A 152 -4.18 7.26 5.81
CA VAL A 152 -4.53 6.32 6.87
C VAL A 152 -3.49 6.40 7.99
N ASP A 153 -3.94 6.65 9.21
CA ASP A 153 -3.13 6.60 10.42
C ASP A 153 -3.39 5.28 11.14
N VAL A 154 -2.32 4.63 11.61
CA VAL A 154 -2.40 3.30 12.21
C VAL A 154 -1.50 3.21 13.44
N VAL A 155 -2.07 2.75 14.55
CA VAL A 155 -1.40 2.49 15.84
C VAL A 155 -1.87 1.15 16.42
N GLY A 156 -1.39 0.76 17.61
CA GLY A 156 -1.91 -0.42 18.31
C GLY A 156 -1.49 -1.74 17.65
N PHE A 157 -0.27 -1.78 17.14
CA PHE A 157 0.32 -2.99 16.60
C PHE A 157 0.82 -3.90 17.73
N ASN A 158 0.78 -5.21 17.49
CA ASN A 158 1.65 -6.14 18.21
C ASN A 158 3.08 -6.14 17.60
N ASP A 159 4.00 -6.86 18.21
CA ASP A 159 5.40 -6.98 17.76
C ASP A 159 5.68 -8.25 16.92
N ARG A 160 4.61 -8.90 16.41
CA ARG A 160 4.68 -10.25 15.81
C ARG A 160 4.76 -10.25 14.30
N THR A 161 5.02 -9.10 13.69
CA THR A 161 5.23 -8.92 12.25
C THR A 161 6.57 -8.24 11.98
N TRP A 162 6.99 -8.27 10.72
CA TRP A 162 8.18 -7.57 10.24
C TRP A 162 7.75 -6.56 9.18
N LEU A 163 8.48 -5.44 9.04
CA LEU A 163 8.11 -4.41 8.08
C LEU A 163 8.37 -4.83 6.62
N ASP A 164 9.18 -5.86 6.39
CA ASP A 164 9.41 -6.52 5.10
C ASP A 164 9.88 -7.97 5.27
N SER A 165 10.18 -8.65 4.16
CA SER A 165 10.66 -10.05 4.17
C SER A 165 12.14 -10.17 4.56
N PHE A 166 12.89 -9.06 4.57
CA PHE A 166 14.31 -9.05 4.93
C PHE A 166 14.55 -8.83 6.43
N GLY A 167 13.51 -8.42 7.15
CA GLY A 167 13.45 -8.46 8.60
C GLY A 167 13.60 -7.12 9.29
N HIS A 168 13.24 -6.02 8.63
CA HIS A 168 13.13 -4.72 9.30
C HIS A 168 12.23 -4.84 10.55
N PRO A 169 12.78 -4.60 11.75
CA PRO A 169 12.05 -4.77 13.01
C PRO A 169 11.11 -3.60 13.30
N HIS A 170 10.05 -3.90 14.04
CA HIS A 170 9.26 -2.92 14.75
C HIS A 170 8.80 -3.52 16.09
N GLY A 171 8.32 -2.68 16.98
CA GLY A 171 7.71 -3.03 18.25
C GLY A 171 6.24 -2.59 18.30
N GLU A 172 5.67 -2.62 19.49
CA GLU A 172 4.27 -2.22 19.73
C GLU A 172 4.08 -0.69 19.68
N LYS A 173 5.18 0.07 19.75
CA LYS A 173 5.20 1.54 19.60
C LYS A 173 5.22 2.00 18.15
N LEU A 174 5.09 1.08 17.20
CA LEU A 174 4.98 1.41 15.79
C LEU A 174 3.78 2.34 15.56
N HIS A 175 4.04 3.45 14.88
CA HIS A 175 3.06 4.34 14.29
C HIS A 175 3.32 4.41 12.80
N VAL A 176 2.25 4.20 12.01
CA VAL A 176 2.32 4.20 10.56
C VAL A 176 1.35 5.23 10.01
N VAL A 177 1.82 6.04 9.07
CA VAL A 177 0.96 6.92 8.27
C VAL A 177 1.09 6.54 6.80
N GLU A 178 0.04 5.97 6.25
CA GLU A 178 -0.07 5.54 4.86
C GLU A 178 -0.73 6.64 4.01
N LYS A 179 -0.32 6.72 2.75
CA LYS A 179 -0.89 7.58 1.73
C LYS A 179 -1.09 6.79 0.46
N TYR A 180 -2.34 6.70 0.03
CA TYR A 180 -2.75 6.08 -1.22
C TYR A 180 -3.14 7.17 -2.22
N THR A 181 -2.47 7.21 -3.37
CA THR A 181 -2.74 8.19 -4.42
C THR A 181 -2.90 7.46 -5.75
N ARG A 182 -4.12 7.43 -6.30
CA ARG A 182 -4.34 6.92 -7.65
C ARG A 182 -3.86 7.96 -8.65
N ARG A 183 -2.66 7.76 -9.19
CA ARG A 183 -2.01 8.72 -10.08
C ARG A 183 -2.69 8.78 -11.45
N ASP A 184 -3.12 7.63 -11.94
CA ASP A 184 -3.77 7.46 -13.24
C ASP A 184 -4.65 6.19 -13.24
N SER A 185 -5.19 5.82 -14.41
CA SER A 185 -6.09 4.65 -14.51
C SER A 185 -5.43 3.33 -14.12
N MET A 186 -4.09 3.25 -14.18
CA MET A 186 -3.32 2.02 -14.03
C MET A 186 -2.38 2.02 -12.84
N ASN A 187 -2.14 3.14 -12.16
CA ASN A 187 -1.14 3.25 -11.10
C ASN A 187 -1.72 3.80 -9.79
N LEU A 188 -1.48 3.07 -8.70
CA LEU A 188 -1.77 3.49 -7.33
C LEU A 188 -0.44 3.62 -6.59
N ASP A 189 -0.04 4.86 -6.33
CA ASP A 189 1.16 5.14 -5.54
C ASP A 189 0.82 4.98 -4.05
N TYR A 190 1.68 4.25 -3.34
CA TYR A 190 1.59 3.98 -1.91
C TYR A 190 2.85 4.51 -1.24
N THR A 191 2.70 5.55 -0.44
CA THR A 191 3.78 6.07 0.41
C THR A 191 3.42 5.80 1.86
N VAL A 192 4.38 5.32 2.63
CA VAL A 192 4.20 5.09 4.05
C VAL A 192 5.32 5.76 4.84
N THR A 193 4.94 6.45 5.92
CA THR A 193 5.86 6.90 6.97
C THR A 193 5.81 5.90 8.11
N ILE A 194 6.99 5.43 8.53
CA ILE A 194 7.20 4.48 9.62
C ILE A 194 7.89 5.24 10.75
N ASP A 195 7.23 5.32 11.90
CA ASP A 195 7.80 5.88 13.13
C ASP A 195 7.75 4.81 14.22
N ASP A 196 8.91 4.39 14.69
CA ASP A 196 9.02 3.49 15.83
C ASP A 196 10.31 3.78 16.60
N PRO A 197 10.22 4.54 17.71
CA PRO A 197 11.39 4.95 18.49
C PRO A 197 12.07 3.77 19.19
N GLU A 198 11.44 2.59 19.25
CA GLU A 198 12.05 1.39 19.83
C GLU A 198 13.19 0.86 18.96
N TYR A 199 13.09 0.98 17.62
CA TYR A 199 14.05 0.43 16.67
C TYR A 199 14.71 1.47 15.76
N TYR A 200 14.16 2.67 15.64
CA TYR A 200 14.65 3.72 14.75
C TYR A 200 14.98 5.02 15.50
N THR A 201 15.86 5.82 14.92
CA THR A 201 16.30 7.13 15.46
C THR A 201 15.42 8.29 15.01
N LYS A 202 14.65 8.09 13.93
CA LYS A 202 13.71 9.06 13.36
C LYS A 202 12.70 8.35 12.44
N PRO A 203 11.56 8.97 12.14
CA PRO A 203 10.67 8.48 11.10
C PRO A 203 11.37 8.37 9.75
N TRP A 204 10.95 7.38 8.95
CA TRP A 204 11.46 7.14 7.60
C TRP A 204 10.32 6.73 6.68
N MET A 205 10.55 6.81 5.37
CA MET A 205 9.52 6.59 4.38
C MET A 205 9.90 5.52 3.37
N VAL A 206 8.89 4.82 2.88
CA VAL A 206 8.96 3.89 1.75
C VAL A 206 7.88 4.29 0.76
N THR A 207 8.21 4.33 -0.54
CA THR A 207 7.24 4.57 -1.60
C THR A 207 7.28 3.44 -2.62
N THR A 208 6.11 2.86 -2.89
CA THR A 208 5.91 1.82 -3.90
C THR A 208 4.72 2.19 -4.77
N SER A 209 4.48 1.41 -5.84
CA SER A 209 3.33 1.61 -6.71
C SER A 209 2.72 0.26 -7.08
N ALA A 210 1.39 0.19 -7.11
CA ALA A 210 0.63 -0.98 -7.51
C ALA A 210 0.00 -0.74 -8.90
N THR A 211 -0.14 -1.81 -9.68
CA THR A 211 -0.68 -1.73 -11.05
C THR A 211 -2.10 -2.28 -11.12
N TYR A 212 -3.02 -1.53 -11.72
CA TYR A 212 -4.42 -1.95 -11.84
C TYR A 212 -4.60 -3.10 -12.84
N ARG A 213 -5.48 -4.05 -12.53
CA ARG A 213 -5.91 -5.14 -13.41
C ARG A 213 -7.43 -5.06 -13.59
N PRO A 214 -7.92 -4.42 -14.67
CA PRO A 214 -9.35 -4.25 -14.89
C PRO A 214 -10.04 -5.59 -15.16
N ASN A 215 -11.22 -5.77 -14.58
CA ASN A 215 -12.08 -6.96 -14.67
C ASN A 215 -11.46 -8.27 -14.13
N ASP A 216 -10.30 -8.20 -13.47
CA ASP A 216 -9.71 -9.33 -12.76
C ASP A 216 -10.31 -9.44 -11.34
N ARG A 217 -10.09 -10.56 -10.66
CA ARG A 217 -10.63 -10.83 -9.33
C ARG A 217 -9.56 -11.46 -8.44
N LEU A 218 -9.70 -11.26 -7.13
CA LEU A 218 -8.89 -11.98 -6.16
C LEU A 218 -9.12 -13.49 -6.33
N LYS A 219 -8.03 -14.24 -6.30
CA LYS A 219 -8.04 -15.71 -6.37
C LYS A 219 -8.01 -16.30 -4.98
N GLU A 220 -8.43 -17.56 -4.87
CA GLU A 220 -8.23 -18.31 -3.63
C GLU A 220 -6.74 -18.54 -3.40
N TYR A 221 -6.29 -18.30 -2.16
CA TYR A 221 -4.90 -18.47 -1.75
C TYR A 221 -4.85 -19.11 -0.38
N VAL A 222 -4.30 -20.32 -0.28
CA VAL A 222 -4.12 -21.01 1.01
C VAL A 222 -2.63 -21.14 1.32
N CYS A 223 -2.12 -20.30 2.23
CA CYS A 223 -0.71 -20.28 2.62
C CYS A 223 -0.18 -21.67 3.02
N GLN A 224 -0.98 -22.45 3.73
CA GLN A 224 -0.62 -23.78 4.23
C GLN A 224 -0.35 -24.78 3.10
N GLU A 225 -1.03 -24.65 1.95
CA GLU A 225 -0.82 -25.55 0.80
C GLU A 225 0.53 -25.30 0.12
N ILE A 226 1.04 -24.07 0.20
CA ILE A 226 2.35 -23.71 -0.36
C ILE A 226 3.47 -24.19 0.56
N GLN A 227 3.31 -24.03 1.88
CA GLN A 227 4.31 -24.51 2.86
C GLN A 227 4.48 -26.04 2.82
N GLY A 228 3.38 -26.79 2.67
CA GLY A 228 3.44 -28.25 2.54
C GLY A 228 4.25 -28.74 1.33
N LYS A 229 4.42 -27.90 0.29
CA LYS A 229 5.26 -28.20 -0.87
C LYS A 229 6.74 -27.84 -0.69
N LEU A 230 7.08 -27.03 0.31
CA LEU A 230 8.47 -26.67 0.64
C LEU A 230 9.07 -27.58 1.72
N ALA A 231 8.24 -28.35 2.42
CA ALA A 231 8.63 -29.27 3.47
C ALA A 231 8.91 -30.71 2.99
N ASN A 232 8.73 -30.99 1.69
CA ASN A 232 8.95 -32.30 1.06
C ASN A 232 10.01 -32.21 -0.06
#